data_AF-A0A7W0ZIK7-F1
#
_entry.id   AF-A0A7W0ZIK7-F1
#
_cell.length_a   1.000
_cell.length_b   1.000
_cell.length_c   1.000
_cell.angle_alpha   90.00
_cell.angle_beta   90.00
_cell.angle_gamma   90.00
#
_symmetry.space_group_name_H-M   'P 1'
#
loop_
_entity.id
_entity.type
_entity.pdbx_description
1 polymer ?
#
loop_
_entity_poly.entity_id
_entity_poly.type
_entity_poly.pdbx_seq_one_letter_code
_entity_poly.pdbx_strand_id
1 'polypeptide(L)'
;MPEPPTKVLSPHVPAPDASGPNGGPPAAPKPKLKKLRLSFILLGLCSLAVVSTVFGMMMAVASDLPKLENKAEFKAAENSVVYSMPTSKGASPGELAQLTGNNNRILVEASDISPNIKHAVIAIEDKRFYEHDGVDYKGIGRALYQDVLARSAAQGGSTITQQFVKNALTAQGDRSVFQKLRESALAYHLERKWSKEKVLTQYLNSVYFGNGAYGVEAAVRTYFGEDDPDGAAPTTPELGTEASEQDSDDDLDEQFALTATPAEAALLAGMIASPSLYDPAQSSARATERRDQVLVRMRDQQLITEAEYQDAIATEVPTEKEIDPPQPDSQEPYFTSWLTQQLVDRYKAPAVFSGGLNVRTTLDPELQYAAEQAISGRLAGVGPSSSLVAIENKTGEVKAMVGGTDFESLPFNLAT
;
A
#
# COMPACT_ATOMS: atom_id res chain seq x y z
N MET A 1 -45.96 -89.42 -43.30
CA MET A 1 -45.10 -89.23 -42.11
C MET A 1 -43.90 -88.41 -42.53
N PRO A 2 -43.53 -87.38 -41.76
CA PRO A 2 -42.66 -87.61 -40.60
C PRO A 2 -43.19 -87.01 -39.29
N GLU A 3 -42.79 -87.67 -38.20
CA GLU A 3 -43.05 -87.35 -36.80
C GLU A 3 -42.17 -86.17 -36.30
N PRO A 4 -42.61 -85.46 -35.25
CA PRO A 4 -41.84 -84.36 -34.66
C PRO A 4 -40.63 -84.85 -33.84
N PRO A 5 -39.54 -84.06 -33.77
CA PRO A 5 -38.32 -84.47 -33.09
C PRO A 5 -38.46 -84.53 -31.57
N THR A 6 -37.86 -85.58 -31.02
CA THR A 6 -37.87 -86.03 -29.62
C THR A 6 -37.03 -85.12 -28.70
N LYS A 7 -37.57 -84.82 -27.51
CA LYS A 7 -36.88 -84.13 -26.40
C LYS A 7 -35.74 -84.99 -25.85
N VAL A 8 -34.54 -84.42 -25.77
CA VAL A 8 -33.39 -85.00 -25.07
C VAL A 8 -33.41 -84.54 -23.61
N LEU A 9 -33.41 -85.50 -22.69
CA LEU A 9 -33.35 -85.32 -21.24
C LEU A 9 -31.90 -85.19 -20.76
N SER A 10 -31.64 -84.25 -19.87
CA SER A 10 -30.35 -83.96 -19.25
C SER A 10 -29.91 -85.04 -18.25
N PRO A 11 -28.60 -85.35 -18.14
CA PRO A 11 -28.08 -86.22 -17.09
C PRO A 11 -27.91 -85.48 -15.75
N HIS A 12 -28.24 -86.24 -14.70
CA HIS A 12 -28.19 -85.95 -13.27
C HIS A 12 -26.75 -85.95 -12.75
N VAL A 13 -26.34 -84.91 -12.02
CA VAL A 13 -25.06 -84.86 -11.28
C VAL A 13 -25.38 -84.91 -9.77
N PRO A 14 -24.78 -85.82 -9.00
CA PRO A 14 -25.10 -86.03 -7.59
C PRO A 14 -24.45 -84.98 -6.69
N ALA A 15 -25.12 -84.69 -5.57
CA ALA A 15 -24.63 -83.81 -4.51
C ALA A 15 -23.51 -84.46 -3.69
N PRO A 16 -22.44 -83.72 -3.33
CA PRO A 16 -21.59 -84.07 -2.21
C PRO A 16 -22.03 -83.38 -0.92
N ASP A 17 -21.95 -84.18 0.16
CA ASP A 17 -22.34 -83.92 1.54
C ASP A 17 -21.66 -82.73 2.22
N ALA A 18 -22.40 -82.17 3.18
CA ALA A 18 -22.01 -81.12 4.10
C ALA A 18 -21.23 -81.68 5.30
N SER A 19 -20.04 -81.11 5.58
CA SER A 19 -19.43 -81.12 6.92
C SER A 19 -18.37 -80.03 7.13
N GLY A 20 -18.81 -78.83 7.58
CA GLY A 20 -18.06 -77.79 8.36
C GLY A 20 -17.01 -76.92 7.64
N PRO A 21 -16.65 -75.71 8.15
CA PRO A 21 -17.05 -75.05 9.41
C PRO A 21 -17.87 -73.76 9.21
N ASN A 22 -18.55 -73.33 10.28
CA ASN A 22 -19.21 -72.03 10.41
C ASN A 22 -18.31 -70.87 9.97
N GLY A 23 -18.62 -70.26 8.83
CA GLY A 23 -18.01 -69.03 8.35
C GLY A 23 -19.08 -68.16 7.71
N GLY A 24 -19.91 -67.51 8.53
CA GLY A 24 -20.83 -66.47 8.02
C GLY A 24 -20.03 -65.39 7.28
N PRO A 25 -20.59 -64.77 6.23
CA PRO A 25 -19.91 -63.73 5.46
C PRO A 25 -19.44 -62.60 6.40
N PRO A 26 -18.22 -62.04 6.22
CA PRO A 26 -17.72 -60.99 7.07
C PRO A 26 -18.71 -59.82 7.04
N ALA A 27 -19.23 -59.44 8.21
CA ALA A 27 -20.15 -58.33 8.34
C ALA A 27 -19.52 -57.06 7.77
N ALA A 28 -20.17 -56.44 6.79
CA ALA A 28 -19.71 -55.18 6.21
C ALA A 28 -19.46 -54.15 7.32
N PRO A 29 -18.32 -53.43 7.34
CA PRO A 29 -18.00 -52.51 8.40
C PRO A 29 -19.06 -51.39 8.42
N LYS A 30 -19.86 -51.35 9.49
CA LYS A 30 -20.88 -50.32 9.68
C LYS A 30 -20.20 -48.94 9.60
N PRO A 31 -20.66 -48.01 8.75
CA PRO A 31 -20.02 -46.70 8.62
C PRO A 31 -19.96 -46.02 9.99
N LYS A 32 -18.85 -45.33 10.29
CA LYS A 32 -18.60 -44.65 11.57
C LYS A 32 -19.48 -43.38 11.73
N LEU A 33 -20.79 -43.50 11.51
CA LEU A 33 -21.81 -42.45 11.55
C LEU A 33 -21.79 -41.64 12.85
N LYS A 34 -21.42 -42.26 13.98
CA LYS A 34 -21.23 -41.57 15.27
C LYS A 34 -20.05 -40.60 15.26
N LYS A 35 -18.93 -40.96 14.61
CA LYS A 35 -17.76 -40.06 14.46
C LYS A 35 -18.05 -38.93 13.47
N LEU A 36 -18.82 -39.22 12.42
CA LEU A 36 -19.26 -38.20 11.47
C LEU A 36 -20.21 -37.18 12.11
N ARG A 37 -21.22 -37.65 12.87
CA ARG A 37 -22.12 -36.76 13.64
C ARG A 37 -21.37 -35.93 14.68
N LEU A 38 -20.43 -36.54 15.40
CA LEU A 38 -19.58 -35.81 16.34
C LEU A 38 -18.72 -34.75 15.62
N SER A 39 -18.20 -35.06 14.43
CA SER A 39 -17.47 -34.09 13.59
C SER A 39 -18.35 -32.92 13.17
N PHE A 40 -19.61 -33.16 12.77
CA PHE A 40 -20.55 -32.07 12.44
C PHE A 40 -20.93 -31.22 13.65
N ILE A 41 -21.12 -31.84 14.82
CA ILE A 41 -21.39 -31.12 16.08
C ILE A 41 -20.17 -30.27 16.48
N LEU A 42 -18.96 -30.83 16.41
CA LEU A 42 -17.73 -30.10 16.68
C LEU A 42 -17.51 -28.96 15.68
N LEU A 43 -17.78 -29.18 14.40
CA LEU A 43 -17.71 -28.12 13.38
C LEU A 43 -18.71 -27.00 13.69
N GLY A 44 -19.94 -27.35 14.07
CA GLY A 44 -20.97 -26.40 14.51
C GLY A 44 -20.53 -25.60 15.74
N LEU A 45 -20.03 -26.26 16.78
CA LEU A 45 -19.52 -25.61 17.99
C LEU A 45 -18.30 -24.72 17.72
N CYS A 46 -17.36 -25.16 16.87
CA CYS A 46 -16.23 -24.34 16.43
C CYS A 46 -16.69 -23.12 15.65
N SER A 47 -17.65 -23.26 14.73
CA SER A 47 -18.21 -22.12 13.99
C SER A 47 -18.90 -21.13 14.93
N LEU A 48 -19.67 -21.61 15.91
CA LEU A 48 -20.33 -20.78 16.90
C LEU A 48 -19.32 -20.05 17.80
N ALA A 49 -18.25 -20.73 18.22
CA ALA A 49 -17.17 -20.12 18.98
C ALA A 49 -16.48 -19.00 18.17
N VAL A 50 -16.15 -19.25 16.90
CA VAL A 50 -15.57 -18.24 16.00
C VAL A 50 -16.51 -17.05 15.83
N VAL A 51 -17.80 -17.28 15.55
CA VAL A 51 -18.79 -16.20 15.41
C VAL A 51 -18.93 -15.41 16.71
N SER A 52 -18.98 -16.07 17.87
CA SER A 52 -19.08 -15.40 19.17
C SER A 52 -17.82 -14.61 19.51
N THR A 53 -16.63 -15.10 19.17
CA THR A 53 -15.38 -14.37 19.36
C THR A 53 -15.33 -13.15 18.45
N VAL A 54 -15.68 -13.31 17.17
CA VAL A 54 -15.77 -12.19 16.21
C VAL A 54 -16.79 -11.16 16.70
N PHE A 55 -17.97 -11.58 17.17
CA PHE A 55 -19.00 -10.69 17.70
C PHE A 55 -18.57 -9.96 18.97
N GLY A 56 -18.00 -10.66 19.95
CA GLY A 56 -17.47 -10.05 21.17
C GLY A 56 -16.35 -9.04 20.87
N MET A 57 -15.52 -9.35 19.88
CA MET A 57 -14.46 -8.47 19.40
C MET A 57 -15.01 -7.24 18.66
N MET A 58 -16.02 -7.41 17.80
CA MET A 58 -16.73 -6.30 17.16
C MET A 58 -17.29 -5.32 18.21
N MET A 59 -17.91 -5.84 19.27
CA MET A 59 -18.44 -5.01 20.35
C MET A 59 -17.35 -4.30 21.17
N ALA A 60 -16.22 -4.96 21.44
CA ALA A 60 -15.12 -4.34 22.17
C ALA A 60 -14.47 -3.20 21.36
N VAL A 61 -14.29 -3.41 20.06
CA VAL A 61 -13.57 -2.50 19.17
C VAL A 61 -14.47 -1.35 18.68
N ALA A 62 -15.80 -1.48 18.75
CA ALA A 62 -16.71 -0.37 18.48
C ALA A 62 -16.46 0.86 19.40
N SER A 63 -15.83 0.66 20.56
CA SER A 63 -15.42 1.75 21.45
C SER A 63 -14.23 2.57 20.91
N ASP A 64 -13.50 2.09 19.90
CA ASP A 64 -12.38 2.79 19.26
C ASP A 64 -12.81 3.68 18.08
N LEU A 65 -14.02 3.53 17.53
CA LEU A 65 -14.54 4.39 16.46
C LEU A 65 -14.52 5.89 16.78
N PRO A 66 -14.87 6.34 18.01
CA PRO A 66 -14.77 7.76 18.36
C PRO A 66 -13.35 8.33 18.21
N LYS A 67 -12.30 7.52 18.24
CA LYS A 67 -10.91 7.96 18.04
C LYS A 67 -10.66 8.36 16.57
N LEU A 68 -11.19 7.58 15.62
CA LEU A 68 -11.14 7.90 14.18
C LEU A 68 -11.93 9.17 13.83
N GLU A 69 -12.99 9.47 14.58
CA GLU A 69 -13.85 10.65 14.37
C GLU A 69 -13.33 11.89 15.11
N ASN A 70 -12.56 11.70 16.19
CA ASN A 70 -11.95 12.80 16.92
C ASN A 70 -10.75 13.33 16.14
N LYS A 71 -10.95 14.46 15.44
CA LYS A 71 -9.86 15.34 14.94
C LYS A 71 -8.79 15.69 16.00
N ALA A 72 -9.03 15.38 17.28
CA ALA A 72 -8.09 15.58 18.38
C ALA A 72 -6.85 14.67 18.30
N GLU A 73 -6.92 13.46 17.72
CA GLU A 73 -5.75 12.61 17.52
C GLU A 73 -4.87 13.13 16.37
N PHE A 74 -5.47 13.75 15.34
CA PHE A 74 -4.75 14.53 14.32
C PHE A 74 -4.07 15.78 14.90
N LYS A 75 -4.65 16.41 15.93
CA LYS A 75 -4.00 17.50 16.70
C LYS A 75 -2.92 17.02 17.66
N ALA A 76 -2.92 15.73 18.02
CA ALA A 76 -1.91 15.11 18.87
C ALA A 76 -0.79 14.44 18.05
N ALA A 77 -0.81 14.57 16.72
CA ALA A 77 0.28 14.15 15.86
C ALA A 77 1.54 14.95 16.22
N GLU A 78 2.56 14.24 16.69
CA GLU A 78 3.88 14.80 16.94
C GLU A 78 4.80 14.42 15.79
N ASN A 79 5.56 15.39 15.29
CA ASN A 79 6.61 15.13 14.30
C ASN A 79 7.67 14.22 14.94
N SER A 80 8.18 13.27 14.18
CA SER A 80 9.32 12.49 14.66
C SER A 80 10.59 13.32 14.56
N VAL A 81 11.49 13.16 15.52
CA VAL A 81 12.75 13.90 15.56
C VAL A 81 13.91 12.94 15.34
N VAL A 82 14.82 13.33 14.46
CA VAL A 82 16.01 12.57 14.08
C VAL A 82 17.22 13.18 14.75
N TYR A 83 18.05 12.36 15.37
CA TYR A 83 19.25 12.76 16.07
C TYR A 83 20.49 12.06 15.52
N SER A 84 21.60 12.80 15.48
CA SER A 84 22.94 12.29 15.17
C SER A 84 23.50 11.41 16.29
N MET A 85 24.61 10.74 16.02
CA MET A 85 25.42 10.16 17.09
C MET A 85 26.07 11.26 17.94
N PRO A 86 26.16 11.08 19.27
CA PRO A 86 26.98 11.95 20.10
C PRO A 86 28.45 11.96 19.62
N THR A 87 29.01 13.15 19.44
CA THR A 87 30.42 13.33 19.04
C THR A 87 31.41 12.91 20.12
N SER A 88 30.98 12.83 21.38
CA SER A 88 31.81 12.37 22.49
C SER A 88 31.00 11.71 23.59
N LYS A 89 31.70 10.94 24.44
CA LYS A 89 31.09 10.22 25.56
C LYS A 89 30.54 11.21 26.59
N GLY A 90 29.21 11.35 26.64
CA GLY A 90 28.50 12.26 27.54
C GLY A 90 27.94 13.52 26.86
N ALA A 91 28.22 13.72 25.56
CA ALA A 91 27.54 14.75 24.78
C ALA A 91 26.09 14.34 24.47
N SER A 92 25.20 15.33 24.37
CA SER A 92 23.86 15.13 23.85
C SER A 92 23.91 14.94 22.32
N PRO A 93 23.12 14.03 21.74
CA PRO A 93 22.87 13.99 20.30
C PRO A 93 22.40 15.35 19.77
N GLY A 94 22.93 15.78 18.63
CA GLY A 94 22.38 16.94 17.91
C GLY A 94 21.15 16.53 17.12
N GLU A 95 20.10 17.36 17.12
CA GLU A 95 18.95 17.21 16.25
C GLU A 95 19.37 17.46 14.79
N LEU A 96 19.02 16.52 13.91
CA LEU A 96 19.34 16.53 12.49
C LEU A 96 18.16 16.89 11.61
N ALA A 97 16.95 16.46 12.01
CA ALA A 97 15.75 16.65 11.20
C ALA A 97 14.48 16.49 12.01
N GLN A 98 13.41 17.11 11.52
CA GLN A 98 12.04 16.78 11.89
C GLN A 98 11.35 16.10 10.71
N LEU A 99 10.93 14.85 10.91
CA LEU A 99 10.13 14.12 9.93
C LEU A 99 8.69 14.55 10.10
N THR A 100 8.30 15.57 9.35
CA THR A 100 6.94 16.12 9.40
C THR A 100 6.13 15.54 8.25
N GLY A 101 4.96 14.99 8.57
CA GLY A 101 3.96 14.63 7.56
C GLY A 101 3.06 15.81 7.20
N ASN A 102 3.27 16.96 7.85
CA ASN A 102 2.29 18.03 7.97
C ASN A 102 2.67 19.32 7.24
N ASN A 103 3.95 19.55 6.88
CA ASN A 103 4.31 20.81 6.24
C ASN A 103 3.66 20.98 4.85
N ASN A 104 3.27 19.88 4.17
CA ASN A 104 2.58 19.90 2.87
C ASN A 104 1.34 18.97 2.80
N ARG A 105 0.66 18.67 3.92
CA ARG A 105 -0.62 17.92 3.85
C ARG A 105 -1.72 18.83 3.32
N ILE A 106 -1.83 18.89 2.00
CA ILE A 106 -2.91 19.62 1.34
C ILE A 106 -4.16 18.72 1.39
N LEU A 107 -5.03 19.00 2.36
CA LEU A 107 -6.30 18.29 2.51
C LEU A 107 -7.29 18.83 1.48
N VAL A 108 -7.57 18.04 0.45
CA VAL A 108 -8.54 18.40 -0.58
C VAL A 108 -9.92 17.82 -0.28
N GLU A 109 -10.98 18.49 -0.74
CA GLU A 109 -12.33 17.97 -0.63
C GLU A 109 -12.59 16.87 -1.66
N ALA A 110 -13.74 16.20 -1.55
CA ALA A 110 -14.10 15.17 -2.52
C ALA A 110 -14.25 15.74 -3.94
N SER A 111 -14.75 16.97 -4.08
CA SER A 111 -14.91 17.66 -5.37
C SER A 111 -13.60 17.94 -6.07
N ASP A 112 -12.53 18.07 -5.29
CA ASP A 112 -11.22 18.56 -5.70
C ASP A 112 -10.29 17.41 -6.13
N ILE A 113 -10.82 16.19 -6.19
CA ILE A 113 -10.11 14.99 -6.61
C ILE A 113 -10.70 14.50 -7.93
N SER A 114 -9.85 14.43 -8.95
CA SER A 114 -10.17 13.93 -10.28
C SER A 114 -10.89 12.57 -10.21
N PRO A 115 -11.97 12.38 -10.99
CA PRO A 115 -12.59 11.07 -11.17
C PRO A 115 -11.58 10.01 -11.59
N ASN A 116 -10.56 10.35 -12.38
CA ASN A 116 -9.53 9.42 -12.83
C ASN A 116 -8.77 8.82 -11.64
N ILE A 117 -8.39 9.63 -10.65
CA ILE A 117 -7.70 9.14 -9.45
C ILE A 117 -8.59 8.21 -8.65
N LYS A 118 -9.84 8.62 -8.40
CA LYS A 118 -10.82 7.79 -7.69
C LYS A 118 -11.01 6.44 -8.39
N HIS A 119 -11.18 6.48 -9.71
CA HIS A 119 -11.35 5.29 -10.56
C HIS A 119 -10.11 4.40 -10.56
N ALA A 120 -8.91 4.96 -10.71
CA ALA A 120 -7.66 4.20 -10.73
C ALA A 120 -7.44 3.45 -9.41
N VAL A 121 -7.62 4.13 -8.29
CA VAL A 121 -7.48 3.55 -6.95
C VAL A 121 -8.54 2.47 -6.71
N ILE A 122 -9.81 2.74 -7.01
CA ILE A 122 -10.87 1.72 -6.91
C ILE A 122 -10.55 0.52 -7.80
N ALA A 123 -10.13 0.73 -9.05
CA ALA A 123 -9.88 -0.33 -10.01
C ALA A 123 -8.78 -1.31 -9.56
N ILE A 124 -7.71 -0.80 -8.95
CA ILE A 124 -6.55 -1.60 -8.54
C ILE A 124 -6.67 -2.12 -7.10
N GLU A 125 -7.15 -1.31 -6.16
CA GLU A 125 -7.20 -1.64 -4.73
C GLU A 125 -8.49 -2.38 -4.34
N ASP A 126 -9.64 -1.94 -4.85
CA ASP A 126 -10.94 -2.39 -4.35
C ASP A 126 -12.06 -2.23 -5.39
N LYS A 127 -12.04 -3.07 -6.42
CA LYS A 127 -12.97 -2.98 -7.57
C LYS A 127 -14.46 -3.07 -7.20
N ARG A 128 -14.79 -3.53 -5.99
CA ARG A 128 -16.15 -3.65 -5.46
C ARG A 128 -16.42 -2.66 -4.35
N PHE A 129 -15.64 -1.59 -4.28
CA PHE A 129 -15.73 -0.58 -3.24
C PHE A 129 -17.18 -0.15 -2.98
N TYR A 130 -17.98 0.11 -4.01
CA TYR A 130 -19.38 0.53 -3.84
C TYR A 130 -20.38 -0.60 -3.52
N GLU A 131 -19.98 -1.88 -3.59
CA GLU A 131 -20.88 -3.03 -3.40
C GLU A 131 -20.87 -3.60 -1.96
N HIS A 132 -19.87 -3.28 -1.15
CA HIS A 132 -19.70 -3.85 0.20
C HIS A 132 -19.78 -2.78 1.30
N ASP A 133 -20.00 -3.21 2.54
CA ASP A 133 -20.03 -2.34 3.73
C ASP A 133 -18.73 -2.50 4.54
N GLY A 134 -17.62 -2.00 4.01
CA GLY A 134 -16.29 -2.02 4.65
C GLY A 134 -15.49 -3.31 4.47
N VAL A 135 -16.14 -4.46 4.24
CA VAL A 135 -15.45 -5.75 4.04
C VAL A 135 -16.01 -6.49 2.83
N ASP A 136 -15.16 -6.80 1.85
CA ASP A 136 -15.53 -7.58 0.67
C ASP A 136 -15.43 -9.10 0.95
N TYR A 137 -16.50 -9.68 1.52
CA TYR A 137 -16.56 -11.12 1.79
C TYR A 137 -16.45 -11.98 0.53
N LYS A 138 -17.01 -11.51 -0.60
CA LYS A 138 -16.86 -12.20 -1.89
C LYS A 138 -15.39 -12.14 -2.35
N GLY A 139 -14.68 -11.07 -2.02
CA GLY A 139 -13.28 -10.82 -2.36
C GLY A 139 -12.35 -11.72 -1.59
N ILE A 140 -12.60 -11.83 -0.29
CA ILE A 140 -11.93 -12.78 0.60
C ILE A 140 -12.10 -14.21 0.09
N GLY A 141 -13.33 -14.62 -0.25
CA GLY A 141 -13.61 -15.96 -0.77
C GLY A 141 -12.87 -16.25 -2.10
N ARG A 142 -12.87 -15.28 -3.02
CA ARG A 142 -12.13 -15.37 -4.29
C ARG A 142 -10.62 -15.47 -4.07
N ALA A 143 -10.06 -14.61 -3.22
CA ALA A 143 -8.63 -14.58 -2.91
C ALA A 143 -8.18 -15.90 -2.29
N LEU A 144 -8.93 -16.43 -1.32
CA LEU A 144 -8.64 -17.73 -0.70
C LEU A 144 -8.61 -18.87 -1.74
N TYR A 145 -9.57 -18.89 -2.67
CA TYR A 145 -9.59 -19.88 -3.75
C TYR A 145 -8.35 -19.76 -4.66
N GLN A 146 -8.00 -18.53 -5.05
CA GLN A 146 -6.83 -18.24 -5.89
C GLN A 146 -5.52 -18.62 -5.19
N ASP A 147 -5.37 -18.32 -3.90
CA ASP A 147 -4.17 -18.63 -3.10
C ASP A 147 -3.95 -20.14 -2.98
N VAL A 148 -5.03 -20.89 -2.75
CA VAL A 148 -4.98 -22.37 -2.68
C VAL A 148 -4.57 -22.96 -4.03
N LEU A 149 -5.04 -22.39 -5.14
CA LEU A 149 -4.72 -22.85 -6.49
C LEU A 149 -3.28 -22.46 -6.89
N ALA A 150 -2.86 -21.23 -6.60
CA ALA A 150 -1.56 -20.67 -6.96
C ALA A 150 -0.42 -21.07 -6.02
N ARG A 151 -0.73 -21.64 -4.84
CA ARG A 151 0.21 -21.93 -3.74
C ARG A 151 1.04 -20.70 -3.30
N SER A 152 0.55 -19.50 -3.55
CA SER A 152 1.15 -18.22 -3.14
C SER A 152 0.08 -17.36 -2.49
N ALA A 153 0.42 -16.70 -1.38
CA ALA A 153 -0.49 -15.72 -0.77
C ALA A 153 -0.59 -14.49 -1.68
N ALA A 154 -1.76 -14.26 -2.30
CA ALA A 154 -2.00 -13.06 -3.09
C ALA A 154 -2.19 -11.86 -2.17
N GLN A 155 -1.53 -10.75 -2.50
CA GLN A 155 -1.91 -9.44 -1.97
C GLN A 155 -3.16 -8.99 -2.74
N GLY A 156 -4.25 -8.72 -2.04
CA GLY A 156 -5.48 -8.20 -2.69
C GLY A 156 -6.82 -8.63 -2.08
N GLY A 157 -6.84 -8.93 -0.78
CA GLY A 157 -8.07 -9.26 -0.05
C GLY A 157 -8.57 -8.18 0.90
N SER A 158 -7.86 -7.06 1.03
CA SER A 158 -8.24 -5.93 1.90
C SER A 158 -8.93 -4.84 1.10
N THR A 159 -10.01 -4.26 1.65
CA THR A 159 -10.75 -3.14 1.07
C THR A 159 -10.05 -1.81 1.32
N ILE A 160 -10.40 -0.76 0.57
CA ILE A 160 -9.91 0.61 0.80
C ILE A 160 -10.18 1.05 2.25
N THR A 161 -11.35 0.72 2.78
CA THR A 161 -11.76 1.06 4.14
C THR A 161 -10.92 0.34 5.19
N GLN A 162 -10.62 -0.95 4.99
CA GLN A 162 -9.69 -1.67 5.86
C GLN A 162 -8.29 -1.05 5.83
N GLN A 163 -7.82 -0.64 4.65
CA GLN A 163 -6.53 0.03 4.51
C GLN A 163 -6.51 1.39 5.21
N PHE A 164 -7.57 2.20 5.07
CA PHE A 164 -7.71 3.46 5.79
C PHE A 164 -7.67 3.27 7.30
N VAL A 165 -8.48 2.35 7.83
CA VAL A 165 -8.51 2.02 9.27
C VAL A 165 -7.15 1.56 9.76
N LYS A 166 -6.48 0.69 8.99
CA LYS A 166 -5.14 0.21 9.31
C LYS A 166 -4.17 1.38 9.44
N ASN A 167 -4.12 2.26 8.43
CA ASN A 167 -3.21 3.40 8.41
C ASN A 167 -3.50 4.39 9.56
N ALA A 168 -4.78 4.67 9.84
CA ALA A 168 -5.18 5.58 10.91
C ALA A 168 -4.85 5.05 12.32
N LEU A 169 -4.80 3.72 12.52
CA LEU A 169 -4.65 3.11 13.85
C LEU A 169 -3.31 2.40 14.07
N THR A 170 -2.30 2.67 13.23
CA THR A 170 -1.02 1.94 13.21
C THR A 170 -0.16 2.10 14.49
N ALA A 171 -0.65 2.73 15.55
CA ALA A 171 0.02 2.77 16.86
C ALA A 171 0.21 1.39 17.56
N GLN A 172 -0.23 0.25 16.98
CA GLN A 172 -0.28 -1.05 17.69
C GLN A 172 0.60 -2.20 17.15
N GLY A 173 1.52 -1.97 16.21
CA GLY A 173 2.75 -2.76 16.05
C GLY A 173 2.70 -4.25 15.62
N ASP A 174 1.59 -4.99 15.69
CA ASP A 174 1.61 -6.46 15.49
C ASP A 174 0.68 -6.96 14.38
N ARG A 175 1.26 -7.50 13.29
CA ARG A 175 0.58 -8.22 12.19
C ARG A 175 -0.04 -9.55 12.67
N SER A 176 -1.00 -9.48 13.58
CA SER A 176 -1.73 -10.64 14.08
C SER A 176 -3.03 -10.85 13.30
N VAL A 177 -3.50 -12.10 13.23
CA VAL A 177 -4.85 -12.41 12.71
C VAL A 177 -5.92 -11.61 13.48
N PHE A 178 -5.68 -11.36 14.77
CA PHE A 178 -6.53 -10.51 15.60
C PHE A 178 -6.55 -9.06 15.10
N GLN A 179 -5.40 -8.46 14.76
CA GLN A 179 -5.37 -7.11 14.19
C GLN A 179 -6.17 -7.04 12.88
N LYS A 180 -6.06 -8.04 12.01
CA LYS A 180 -6.83 -8.09 10.76
C LYS A 180 -8.35 -8.20 10.99
N LEU A 181 -8.77 -8.94 12.02
CA LEU A 181 -10.19 -8.99 12.43
C LEU A 181 -10.64 -7.65 13.03
N ARG A 182 -9.78 -6.98 13.81
CA ARG A 182 -10.01 -5.65 14.38
C ARG A 182 -10.22 -4.61 13.28
N GLU A 183 -9.34 -4.57 12.29
CA GLU A 183 -9.42 -3.70 11.11
C GLU A 183 -10.75 -3.92 10.36
N SER A 184 -11.13 -5.19 10.16
CA SER A 184 -12.38 -5.55 9.48
C SER A 184 -13.62 -5.09 10.24
N ALA A 185 -13.65 -5.28 11.56
CA ALA A 185 -14.75 -4.83 12.40
C ALA A 185 -14.90 -3.30 12.38
N LEU A 186 -13.77 -2.58 12.47
CA LEU A 186 -13.75 -1.13 12.41
C LEU A 186 -14.18 -0.61 11.04
N ALA A 187 -13.70 -1.21 9.95
CA ALA A 187 -14.09 -0.85 8.60
C ALA A 187 -15.60 -1.00 8.39
N TYR A 188 -16.18 -2.12 8.85
CA TYR A 188 -17.62 -2.35 8.81
C TYR A 188 -18.40 -1.28 9.59
N HIS A 189 -17.95 -0.93 10.79
CA HIS A 189 -18.64 0.09 11.58
C HIS A 189 -18.44 1.51 11.04
N LEU A 190 -17.28 1.82 10.47
CA LEU A 190 -16.96 3.12 9.91
C LEU A 190 -17.90 3.44 8.74
N GLU A 191 -18.10 2.49 7.84
CA GLU A 191 -18.98 2.68 6.67
C GLU A 191 -20.48 2.73 7.00
N ARG A 192 -20.90 2.28 8.18
CA ARG A 192 -22.27 2.53 8.66
C ARG A 192 -22.49 3.99 9.08
N LYS A 193 -21.41 4.74 9.29
CA LYS A 193 -21.44 6.15 9.70
C LYS A 193 -21.03 7.09 8.58
N TRP A 194 -20.07 6.68 7.76
CA TRP A 194 -19.46 7.51 6.73
C TRP A 194 -19.93 7.07 5.35
N SER A 195 -20.20 8.04 4.47
CA SER A 195 -20.47 7.75 3.07
C SER A 195 -19.22 7.17 2.39
N LYS A 196 -19.43 6.39 1.33
CA LYS A 196 -18.35 5.85 0.49
C LYS A 196 -17.40 6.93 -0.03
N GLU A 197 -17.97 8.06 -0.45
CA GLU A 197 -17.22 9.23 -0.87
C GLU A 197 -16.32 9.76 0.25
N LYS A 198 -16.87 9.97 1.45
CA LYS A 198 -16.08 10.43 2.59
C LYS A 198 -14.95 9.46 2.92
N VAL A 199 -15.21 8.15 2.91
CA VAL A 199 -14.17 7.14 3.18
C VAL A 199 -13.07 7.21 2.13
N LEU A 200 -13.43 7.28 0.85
CA LEU A 200 -12.45 7.36 -0.24
C LEU A 200 -11.62 8.65 -0.16
N THR A 201 -12.25 9.81 0.06
CA THR A 201 -11.54 11.08 0.21
C THR A 201 -10.58 11.07 1.39
N GLN A 202 -11.01 10.55 2.55
CA GLN A 202 -10.15 10.46 3.73
C GLN A 202 -9.00 9.46 3.54
N TYR A 203 -9.25 8.37 2.80
CA TYR A 203 -8.19 7.47 2.39
C TYR A 203 -7.16 8.16 1.47
N LEU A 204 -7.63 8.83 0.41
CA LEU A 204 -6.77 9.52 -0.55
C LEU A 204 -5.97 10.66 0.08
N ASN A 205 -6.51 11.35 1.09
CA ASN A 205 -5.81 12.39 1.84
C ASN A 205 -4.82 11.86 2.89
N SER A 206 -4.84 10.56 3.20
CA SER A 206 -4.00 9.98 4.26
C SER A 206 -2.97 8.97 3.77
N VAL A 207 -3.17 8.40 2.57
CA VAL A 207 -2.26 7.41 2.01
C VAL A 207 -0.93 8.06 1.59
N TYR A 208 0.16 7.29 1.72
CA TYR A 208 1.51 7.71 1.35
C TYR A 208 1.82 7.22 -0.06
N PHE A 209 2.22 8.14 -0.94
CA PHE A 209 2.50 7.87 -2.35
C PHE A 209 3.99 7.74 -2.67
N GLY A 210 4.88 7.86 -1.68
CA GLY A 210 6.34 7.88 -1.90
C GLY A 210 6.89 9.31 -1.85
N ASN A 211 8.21 9.44 -1.82
CA ASN A 211 8.89 10.74 -1.90
C ASN A 211 8.39 11.82 -0.93
N GLY A 212 7.94 11.45 0.28
CA GLY A 212 7.39 12.40 1.25
C GLY A 212 5.97 12.88 0.94
N ALA A 213 5.35 12.46 -0.16
CA ALA A 213 4.02 12.87 -0.56
C ALA A 213 2.92 12.13 0.23
N TYR A 214 2.27 12.88 1.12
CA TYR A 214 1.12 12.43 1.90
C TYR A 214 -0.17 13.07 1.43
N GLY A 215 -1.10 12.23 1.02
CA GLY A 215 -2.32 12.70 0.40
C GLY A 215 -2.15 12.88 -1.10
N VAL A 216 -3.28 12.79 -1.79
CA VAL A 216 -3.33 12.79 -3.25
C VAL A 216 -2.82 14.09 -3.87
N GLU A 217 -3.15 15.25 -3.29
CA GLU A 217 -2.72 16.54 -3.81
C GLU A 217 -1.21 16.73 -3.73
N ALA A 218 -0.62 16.41 -2.57
CA ALA A 218 0.83 16.41 -2.42
C ALA A 218 1.49 15.45 -3.42
N ALA A 219 0.88 14.29 -3.68
CA ALA A 219 1.42 13.34 -4.64
C ALA A 219 1.38 13.86 -6.08
N VAL A 220 0.29 14.48 -6.50
CA VAL A 220 0.21 15.03 -7.85
C VAL A 220 1.24 16.13 -8.04
N ARG A 221 1.40 17.04 -7.07
CA ARG A 221 2.45 18.07 -7.09
C ARG A 221 3.85 17.46 -7.15
N THR A 222 4.12 16.44 -6.33
CA THR A 222 5.45 15.82 -6.31
C THR A 222 5.84 15.11 -7.60
N TYR A 223 4.89 14.46 -8.28
CA TYR A 223 5.22 13.65 -9.47
C TYR A 223 4.94 14.37 -10.79
N PHE A 224 4.11 15.41 -10.80
CA PHE A 224 3.61 16.07 -12.01
C PHE A 224 3.43 17.59 -11.88
N GLY A 225 3.79 18.20 -10.73
CA GLY A 225 3.74 19.64 -10.59
C GLY A 225 4.81 20.28 -11.46
N GLU A 226 4.40 21.08 -12.45
CA GLU A 226 5.32 21.93 -13.19
C GLU A 226 5.62 23.18 -12.33
N ASP A 227 6.86 23.37 -11.93
CA ASP A 227 7.49 24.68 -12.08
C ASP A 227 8.01 24.72 -13.52
N ASP A 228 7.32 25.47 -14.36
CA ASP A 228 7.56 25.58 -15.79
C ASP A 228 8.86 26.37 -16.13
N PRO A 229 9.84 25.78 -16.87
CA PRO A 229 10.75 26.60 -17.67
C PRO A 229 10.47 26.62 -19.19
N ASP A 230 9.62 25.73 -19.75
CA ASP A 230 9.43 25.57 -21.22
C ASP A 230 8.05 25.03 -21.73
N GLY A 231 7.00 25.04 -20.91
CA GLY A 231 5.58 25.25 -21.22
C GLY A 231 4.96 24.43 -22.34
N ALA A 232 4.55 23.20 -22.03
CA ALA A 232 3.64 22.42 -22.86
C ALA A 232 2.34 22.10 -22.11
N ALA A 233 1.65 23.15 -21.63
CA ALA A 233 0.29 23.05 -21.13
C ALA A 233 -0.67 22.42 -22.17
N PRO A 234 -1.73 21.73 -21.74
CA PRO A 234 -2.76 21.20 -22.63
C PRO A 234 -3.46 22.37 -23.35
N THR A 235 -3.26 22.44 -24.67
CA THR A 235 -3.80 23.49 -25.54
C THR A 235 -5.33 23.52 -25.54
N THR A 236 -5.95 24.67 -25.23
CA THR A 236 -7.04 25.35 -26.00
C THR A 236 -7.46 26.70 -25.37
N PRO A 237 -8.10 27.66 -26.09
CA PRO A 237 -7.49 28.97 -26.34
C PRO A 237 -8.12 30.20 -25.64
N GLU A 238 -7.26 31.22 -25.47
CA GLU A 238 -7.44 32.68 -25.39
C GLU A 238 -8.71 33.30 -24.74
N LEU A 239 -8.49 34.17 -23.73
CA LEU A 239 -8.76 35.61 -23.85
C LEU A 239 -7.99 36.35 -22.73
N GLY A 240 -7.09 37.25 -23.13
CA GLY A 240 -6.03 37.76 -22.26
C GLY A 240 -6.40 38.87 -21.28
N THR A 241 -5.47 39.18 -20.38
CA THR A 241 -5.14 40.55 -19.96
C THR A 241 -3.76 40.55 -19.28
N GLU A 242 -3.09 41.69 -19.35
CA GLU A 242 -1.67 41.91 -19.10
C GLU A 242 -1.22 41.66 -17.64
N ALA A 243 0.02 41.20 -17.51
CA ALA A 243 0.73 40.89 -16.28
C ALA A 243 0.91 42.13 -15.37
N SER A 244 0.69 41.92 -14.07
CA SER A 244 1.30 42.71 -13.00
C SER A 244 2.08 41.78 -12.09
N GLU A 245 3.40 41.98 -12.05
CA GLU A 245 4.33 41.41 -11.08
C GLU A 245 3.88 41.82 -9.67
N GLN A 246 3.34 40.87 -8.90
CA GLN A 246 2.99 41.09 -7.50
C GLN A 246 3.12 39.77 -6.74
N ASP A 247 4.05 39.75 -5.79
CA ASP A 247 4.34 38.70 -4.80
C ASP A 247 3.23 37.66 -4.63
N SER A 248 3.37 36.48 -5.23
CA SER A 248 2.38 35.39 -5.17
C SER A 248 2.68 34.43 -4.02
N ASP A 249 2.09 34.72 -2.86
CA ASP A 249 1.61 33.65 -1.95
C ASP A 249 0.32 32.98 -2.53
N ASP A 250 -0.01 33.23 -3.81
CA ASP A 250 -1.22 32.81 -4.53
C ASP A 250 -1.10 31.44 -5.25
N ASP A 251 0.06 30.76 -5.23
CA ASP A 251 0.26 29.44 -5.91
C ASP A 251 -0.41 28.26 -5.18
N LEU A 252 -1.17 28.53 -4.11
CA LEU A 252 -1.96 27.55 -3.37
C LEU A 252 -3.36 27.31 -3.97
N ASP A 253 -3.77 28.08 -4.97
CA ASP A 253 -5.11 28.00 -5.56
C ASP A 253 -5.24 27.00 -6.74
N GLU A 254 -4.13 26.53 -7.31
CA GLU A 254 -4.16 25.46 -8.32
C GLU A 254 -4.29 24.07 -7.67
N GLN A 255 -5.47 23.47 -7.81
CA GLN A 255 -5.75 22.11 -7.33
C GLN A 255 -5.34 21.09 -8.38
N PHE A 256 -4.09 20.61 -8.32
CA PHE A 256 -3.54 19.70 -9.33
C PHE A 256 -4.23 18.33 -9.30
N ALA A 257 -4.70 17.87 -8.13
CA ALA A 257 -5.42 16.61 -8.05
C ALA A 257 -6.76 16.60 -8.80
N LEU A 258 -7.33 17.77 -9.11
CA LEU A 258 -8.59 17.86 -9.83
C LEU A 258 -8.42 17.54 -11.33
N THR A 259 -7.26 17.88 -11.90
CA THR A 259 -7.00 17.80 -13.35
C THR A 259 -6.25 16.53 -13.79
N ALA A 260 -5.86 15.68 -12.84
CA ALA A 260 -5.06 14.49 -13.12
C ALA A 260 -5.63 13.59 -14.23
N THR A 261 -4.78 13.27 -15.20
CA THR A 261 -5.06 12.42 -16.36
C THR A 261 -5.16 10.94 -15.97
N PRO A 262 -5.69 10.05 -16.85
CA PRO A 262 -5.71 8.62 -16.57
C PRO A 262 -4.30 8.01 -16.36
N ALA A 263 -3.28 8.50 -17.07
CA ALA A 263 -1.90 8.03 -16.94
C ALA A 263 -1.32 8.37 -15.56
N GLU A 264 -1.46 9.63 -15.14
CA GLU A 264 -1.01 10.12 -13.83
C GLU A 264 -1.74 9.41 -12.69
N ALA A 265 -3.08 9.34 -12.78
CA ALA A 265 -3.93 8.65 -11.82
C ALA A 265 -3.55 7.17 -11.67
N ALA A 266 -3.28 6.49 -12.78
CA ALA A 266 -2.87 5.09 -12.78
C ALA A 266 -1.49 4.89 -12.14
N LEU A 267 -0.55 5.82 -12.35
CA LEU A 267 0.77 5.77 -11.74
C LEU A 267 0.66 5.93 -10.21
N LEU A 268 -0.04 6.98 -9.75
CA LEU A 268 -0.26 7.22 -8.32
C LEU A 268 -0.96 6.04 -7.64
N ALA A 269 -2.04 5.52 -8.23
CA ALA A 269 -2.75 4.36 -7.71
C ALA A 269 -1.86 3.09 -7.68
N GLY A 270 -0.99 2.92 -8.68
CA GLY A 270 -0.04 1.83 -8.76
C GLY A 270 0.99 1.84 -7.62
N MET A 271 1.42 3.02 -7.19
CA MET A 271 2.42 3.22 -6.13
C MET A 271 1.91 2.92 -4.72
N ILE A 272 0.62 3.14 -4.42
CA ILE A 272 0.03 2.93 -3.09
C ILE A 272 0.43 1.60 -2.44
N ALA A 273 0.43 0.50 -3.22
CA ALA A 273 0.71 -0.84 -2.70
C ALA A 273 2.16 -0.98 -2.20
N SER A 274 3.12 -0.30 -2.83
CA SER A 274 4.52 -0.32 -2.45
C SER A 274 5.26 0.89 -3.04
N PRO A 275 5.16 2.08 -2.40
CA PRO A 275 5.62 3.34 -3.00
C PRO A 275 7.07 3.28 -3.47
N SER A 276 7.99 2.83 -2.62
CA SER A 276 9.42 2.72 -2.95
C SER A 276 9.74 1.74 -4.09
N LEU A 277 8.90 0.71 -4.31
CA LEU A 277 9.15 -0.31 -5.35
C LEU A 277 8.71 0.15 -6.74
N TYR A 278 7.65 0.96 -6.78
CA TYR A 278 7.01 1.44 -8.00
C TYR A 278 7.27 2.92 -8.25
N ASP A 279 8.19 3.52 -7.49
CA ASP A 279 8.67 4.88 -7.67
C ASP A 279 9.41 5.00 -9.03
N PRO A 280 8.96 5.87 -9.94
CA PRO A 280 9.61 6.06 -11.24
C PRO A 280 11.05 6.60 -11.13
N ALA A 281 11.41 7.33 -10.07
CA ALA A 281 12.80 7.76 -9.82
C ALA A 281 13.72 6.56 -9.52
N GLN A 282 13.18 5.49 -8.92
CA GLN A 282 13.93 4.28 -8.60
C GLN A 282 13.96 3.30 -9.78
N SER A 283 12.85 3.16 -10.50
CA SER A 283 12.77 2.31 -11.69
C SER A 283 11.58 2.68 -12.56
N SER A 284 11.82 3.50 -13.58
CA SER A 284 10.81 3.84 -14.60
C SER A 284 10.14 2.61 -15.20
N ALA A 285 10.92 1.56 -15.53
CA ALA A 285 10.37 0.32 -16.07
C ALA A 285 9.35 -0.37 -15.14
N ARG A 286 9.61 -0.45 -13.83
CA ARG A 286 8.66 -1.05 -12.88
C ARG A 286 7.45 -0.14 -12.65
N ALA A 287 7.67 1.17 -12.60
CA ALA A 287 6.61 2.15 -12.47
C ALA A 287 5.65 2.08 -13.68
N THR A 288 6.17 2.06 -14.90
CA THR A 288 5.41 1.87 -16.15
C THR A 288 4.66 0.55 -16.13
N GLU A 289 5.32 -0.57 -15.86
CA GLU A 289 4.65 -1.89 -15.82
C GLU A 289 3.49 -1.90 -14.83
N ARG A 290 3.67 -1.28 -13.66
CA ARG A 290 2.64 -1.22 -12.62
C ARG A 290 1.49 -0.29 -13.00
N ARG A 291 1.78 0.89 -13.55
CA ARG A 291 0.78 1.84 -14.07
C ARG A 291 -0.06 1.18 -15.16
N ASP A 292 0.57 0.49 -16.10
CA ASP A 292 -0.13 -0.15 -17.22
C ASP A 292 -1.08 -1.26 -16.75
N GLN A 293 -0.73 -1.99 -15.68
CA GLN A 293 -1.65 -2.92 -15.02
C GLN A 293 -2.88 -2.21 -14.44
N VAL A 294 -2.71 -1.00 -13.89
CA VAL A 294 -3.83 -0.18 -13.38
C VAL A 294 -4.70 0.27 -14.55
N LEU A 295 -4.11 0.79 -15.63
CA LEU A 295 -4.81 1.21 -16.85
C LEU A 295 -5.63 0.07 -17.47
N VAL A 296 -5.06 -1.13 -17.58
CA VAL A 296 -5.77 -2.33 -18.03
C VAL A 296 -7.01 -2.58 -17.17
N ARG A 297 -6.87 -2.48 -15.83
CA ARG A 297 -8.00 -2.68 -14.92
C ARG A 297 -9.05 -1.58 -15.02
N MET A 298 -8.65 -0.33 -15.24
CA MET A 298 -9.59 0.78 -15.44
C MET A 298 -10.40 0.56 -16.71
N ARG A 299 -9.75 0.20 -17.82
CA ARG A 299 -10.41 -0.11 -19.10
C ARG A 299 -11.34 -1.32 -18.98
N ASP A 300 -10.86 -2.43 -18.40
CA ASP A 300 -11.66 -3.66 -18.25
C ASP A 300 -12.91 -3.45 -17.37
N GLN A 301 -12.85 -2.47 -16.47
CA GLN A 301 -13.97 -2.03 -15.62
C GLN A 301 -14.80 -0.90 -16.24
N GLN A 302 -14.49 -0.50 -17.48
CA GLN A 302 -15.18 0.56 -18.23
C GLN A 302 -15.14 1.93 -17.54
N LEU A 303 -14.10 2.18 -16.73
CA LEU A 303 -13.87 3.44 -16.03
C LEU A 303 -13.19 4.48 -16.91
N ILE A 304 -12.54 4.03 -17.99
CA ILE A 304 -11.96 4.82 -19.07
C ILE A 304 -12.33 4.16 -20.40
N THR A 305 -12.40 4.96 -21.46
CA THR A 305 -12.62 4.52 -22.84
C THR A 305 -11.38 3.84 -23.43
N GLU A 306 -11.55 3.11 -24.53
CA GLU A 306 -10.41 2.54 -25.26
C GLU A 306 -9.47 3.64 -25.76
N ALA A 307 -10.00 4.79 -26.19
CA ALA A 307 -9.17 5.90 -26.67
C ALA A 307 -8.31 6.49 -25.55
N GLU A 308 -8.90 6.75 -24.38
CA GLU A 308 -8.15 7.22 -23.19
C GLU A 308 -7.11 6.19 -22.73
N TYR A 309 -7.42 4.90 -22.81
CA TYR A 309 -6.47 3.84 -22.48
C TYR A 309 -5.26 3.83 -23.44
N GLN A 310 -5.49 3.96 -24.74
CA GLN A 310 -4.41 3.97 -25.74
C GLN A 310 -3.54 5.23 -25.63
N ASP A 311 -4.14 6.37 -25.29
CA ASP A 311 -3.41 7.60 -25.01
C ASP A 311 -2.56 7.45 -23.74
N ALA A 312 -3.17 7.00 -22.64
CA ALA A 312 -2.52 6.89 -21.35
C ALA A 312 -1.38 5.87 -21.28
N ILE A 313 -1.46 4.77 -22.04
CA ILE A 313 -0.38 3.77 -22.09
C ILE A 313 0.82 4.25 -22.91
N ALA A 314 0.61 5.21 -23.81
CA ALA A 314 1.66 5.83 -24.61
C ALA A 314 2.40 6.95 -23.86
N THR A 315 1.80 7.52 -22.82
CA THR A 315 2.44 8.52 -21.95
C THR A 315 3.65 7.91 -21.24
N GLU A 316 4.74 8.67 -21.14
CA GLU A 316 5.91 8.26 -20.33
C GLU A 316 5.63 8.48 -18.84
N VAL A 317 6.39 7.81 -17.96
CA VAL A 317 6.35 8.12 -16.51
C VAL A 317 7.36 9.24 -16.24
N PRO A 318 7.11 10.11 -15.23
CA PRO A 318 8.00 11.21 -14.92
C PRO A 318 9.40 10.69 -14.61
N THR A 319 10.39 11.42 -15.08
CA THR A 319 11.81 11.16 -14.83
C THR A 319 12.21 11.69 -13.45
N GLU A 320 13.38 11.27 -12.98
CA GLU A 320 13.99 11.75 -11.73
C GLU A 320 14.02 13.29 -11.61
N LYS A 321 14.17 14.01 -12.73
CA LYS A 321 14.27 15.47 -12.76
C LYS A 321 12.93 16.18 -12.71
N GLU A 322 11.86 15.48 -13.08
CA GLU A 322 10.49 16.01 -13.09
C GLU A 322 9.77 15.74 -11.76
N ILE A 323 10.42 14.99 -10.85
CA ILE A 323 9.88 14.67 -9.54
C ILE A 323 10.43 15.66 -8.52
N ASP A 324 9.54 16.43 -7.92
CA ASP A 324 9.84 17.43 -6.90
C ASP A 324 9.28 17.01 -5.52
N PRO A 325 10.05 16.24 -4.73
CA PRO A 325 9.64 15.89 -3.38
C PRO A 325 9.60 17.11 -2.46
N PRO A 326 8.65 17.19 -1.51
CA PRO A 326 8.66 18.22 -0.49
C PRO A 326 9.99 18.22 0.28
N GLN A 327 10.54 19.42 0.46
CA GLN A 327 11.82 19.61 1.11
C GLN A 327 11.75 19.22 2.60
N PRO A 328 12.62 18.32 3.09
CA PRO A 328 12.62 17.91 4.48
C PRO A 328 13.17 19.03 5.36
N ASP A 329 12.59 19.21 6.56
CA ASP A 329 13.22 20.02 7.62
C ASP A 329 14.42 19.24 8.16
N SER A 330 15.57 19.37 7.50
CA SER A 330 16.78 18.62 7.80
C SER A 330 18.06 19.41 7.50
N GLN A 331 19.03 19.29 8.40
CA GLN A 331 20.40 19.74 8.18
C GLN A 331 21.19 18.81 7.23
N GLU A 332 20.72 17.57 7.05
CA GLU A 332 21.42 16.50 6.33
C GLU A 332 20.44 15.76 5.39
N PRO A 333 19.90 16.44 4.37
CA PRO A 333 18.68 16.00 3.68
C PRO A 333 18.87 14.70 2.88
N TYR A 334 20.04 14.46 2.27
CA TYR A 334 20.33 13.18 1.60
C TYR A 334 20.28 11.99 2.56
N PHE A 335 20.95 12.10 3.72
CA PHE A 335 20.95 11.06 4.73
C PHE A 335 19.56 10.86 5.33
N THR A 336 18.88 11.97 5.67
CA THR A 336 17.55 11.94 6.27
C THR A 336 16.51 11.37 5.32
N SER A 337 16.55 11.69 4.03
CA SER A 337 15.65 11.12 3.02
C SER A 337 15.83 9.59 2.92
N TRP A 338 17.09 9.12 2.80
CA TRP A 338 17.41 7.69 2.78
C TRP A 338 16.98 6.96 4.07
N LEU A 339 17.21 7.58 5.23
CA LEU A 339 16.75 7.07 6.51
C LEU A 339 15.21 6.99 6.56
N THR A 340 14.53 8.01 6.07
CA THR A 340 13.07 8.12 6.09
C THR A 340 12.43 6.99 5.29
N GLN A 341 12.97 6.65 4.12
CA GLN A 341 12.51 5.50 3.33
C GLN A 341 12.57 4.20 4.14
N GLN A 342 13.69 3.93 4.82
CA GLN A 342 13.84 2.73 5.66
C GLN A 342 12.88 2.73 6.85
N LEU A 343 12.68 3.89 7.47
CA LEU A 343 11.72 4.04 8.57
C LEU A 343 10.30 3.77 8.08
N VAL A 344 9.92 4.27 6.90
CA VAL A 344 8.59 4.04 6.32
C VAL A 344 8.39 2.58 5.99
N ASP A 345 9.38 1.91 5.42
CA ASP A 345 9.29 0.49 5.12
C ASP A 345 9.05 -0.34 6.37
N ARG A 346 9.75 0.01 7.47
CA ARG A 346 9.72 -0.71 8.74
C ARG A 346 8.53 -0.36 9.62
N TYR A 347 8.31 0.92 9.90
CA TYR A 347 7.34 1.43 10.89
C TYR A 347 6.05 1.95 10.26
N LYS A 348 6.04 2.10 8.94
CA LYS A 348 4.96 2.70 8.16
C LYS A 348 4.85 4.20 8.34
N ALA A 349 4.46 4.79 7.22
CA ALA A 349 4.22 6.19 7.00
C ALA A 349 3.54 6.93 8.19
N PRO A 350 2.41 6.48 8.76
CA PRO A 350 1.77 7.18 9.87
C PRO A 350 2.64 7.29 11.14
N ALA A 351 3.35 6.22 11.50
CA ALA A 351 4.20 6.21 12.69
C ALA A 351 5.44 7.10 12.50
N VAL A 352 6.01 7.11 11.30
CA VAL A 352 7.24 7.87 11.00
C VAL A 352 7.01 9.37 11.01
N PHE A 353 5.88 9.85 10.52
CA PHE A 353 5.68 11.28 10.29
C PHE A 353 4.67 11.94 11.23
N SER A 354 3.93 11.15 12.02
CA SER A 354 2.93 11.66 12.96
C SER A 354 2.92 10.91 14.29
N GLY A 355 3.84 9.98 14.49
CA GLY A 355 3.91 9.11 15.67
C GLY A 355 4.88 9.57 16.76
N GLY A 356 5.55 10.72 16.61
CA GLY A 356 6.49 11.27 17.61
C GLY A 356 7.71 10.38 17.88
N LEU A 357 8.25 9.70 16.87
CA LEU A 357 9.43 8.85 17.06
C LEU A 357 10.65 9.70 17.44
N ASN A 358 11.42 9.21 18.39
CA ASN A 358 12.75 9.73 18.70
C ASN A 358 13.78 8.81 18.03
N VAL A 359 14.24 9.19 16.84
CA VAL A 359 15.12 8.36 16.01
C VAL A 359 16.57 8.74 16.27
N ARG A 360 17.35 7.78 16.80
CA ARG A 360 18.81 7.94 16.95
C ARG A 360 19.50 7.23 15.80
N THR A 361 20.31 7.96 15.06
CA THR A 361 20.97 7.48 13.84
C THR A 361 22.42 7.09 14.12
N THR A 362 23.10 6.61 13.08
CA THR A 362 24.53 6.31 13.09
C THR A 362 25.39 7.45 12.54
N LEU A 363 24.76 8.53 12.04
CA LEU A 363 25.46 9.66 11.44
C LEU A 363 26.40 10.30 12.46
N ASP A 364 27.67 10.43 12.10
CA ASP A 364 28.69 11.12 12.85
C ASP A 364 28.88 12.52 12.24
N PRO A 365 28.52 13.61 12.96
CA PRO A 365 28.60 14.96 12.42
C PRO A 365 30.01 15.39 11.99
N GLU A 366 31.07 14.89 12.65
CA GLU A 366 32.44 15.25 12.30
C GLU A 366 32.87 14.56 11.00
N LEU A 367 32.48 13.29 10.81
CA LEU A 367 32.73 12.57 9.57
C LEU A 367 31.87 13.08 8.42
N GLN A 368 30.62 13.48 8.68
CA GLN A 368 29.73 14.08 7.70
C GLN A 368 30.33 15.39 7.15
N TYR A 369 30.72 16.30 8.04
CA TYR A 369 31.39 17.54 7.65
C TYR A 369 32.69 17.28 6.87
N ALA A 370 33.49 16.29 7.29
CA ALA A 370 34.72 15.93 6.58
C ALA A 370 34.44 15.37 5.17
N ALA A 371 33.37 14.59 5.00
CA ALA A 371 32.96 14.05 3.71
C ALA A 371 32.52 15.14 2.73
N GLU A 372 31.70 16.08 3.21
CA GLU A 372 31.26 17.24 2.43
C GLU A 372 32.44 18.10 1.98
N GLN A 373 33.35 18.41 2.90
CA GLN A 373 34.55 19.19 2.59
C GLN A 373 35.48 18.48 1.60
N ALA A 374 35.54 17.14 1.65
CA ALA A 374 36.33 16.37 0.69
C ALA A 374 35.78 16.49 -0.74
N ILE A 375 34.45 16.55 -0.89
CA ILE A 375 33.78 16.72 -2.19
C ILE A 375 33.87 18.17 -2.65
N SER A 376 33.41 19.12 -1.83
CA SER A 376 33.35 20.54 -2.19
C SER A 376 34.75 21.12 -2.43
N GLY A 377 35.73 20.76 -1.60
CA GLY A 377 37.12 21.24 -1.70
C GLY A 377 37.89 20.71 -2.91
N ARG A 378 37.42 19.64 -3.57
CA ARG A 378 38.04 19.10 -4.79
C ARG A 378 37.30 19.43 -6.07
N LEU A 379 35.98 19.53 -6.01
CA LEU A 379 35.14 19.68 -7.21
C LEU A 379 34.58 21.10 -7.38
N ALA A 380 34.65 21.95 -6.35
CA ALA A 380 34.33 23.38 -6.38
C ALA A 380 33.05 23.76 -7.16
N GLY A 381 32.06 22.86 -7.24
CA GLY A 381 30.81 23.06 -8.00
C GLY A 381 30.95 23.00 -9.53
N VAL A 382 32.12 22.68 -10.08
CA VAL A 382 32.38 22.64 -11.54
C VAL A 382 32.66 21.22 -12.08
N GLY A 383 32.76 20.24 -11.17
CA GLY A 383 33.04 18.85 -11.49
C GLY A 383 31.77 18.00 -11.73
N PRO A 384 31.92 16.73 -12.15
CA PRO A 384 30.79 15.80 -12.26
C PRO A 384 30.10 15.61 -10.91
N SER A 385 28.81 15.29 -10.93
CA SER A 385 28.07 14.89 -9.72
C SER A 385 28.82 13.78 -8.98
N SER A 386 28.90 13.91 -7.66
CA SER A 386 29.73 13.05 -6.83
C SER A 386 28.99 12.65 -5.56
N SER A 387 29.19 11.41 -5.13
CA SER A 387 28.66 10.86 -3.89
C SER A 387 29.76 10.23 -3.05
N LEU A 388 29.53 10.15 -1.74
CA LEU A 388 30.42 9.51 -0.79
C LEU A 388 29.61 8.87 0.33
N VAL A 389 29.95 7.63 0.66
CA VAL A 389 29.42 6.93 1.84
C VAL A 389 30.57 6.45 2.69
N ALA A 390 30.58 6.82 3.96
CA ALA A 390 31.52 6.30 4.95
C ALA A 390 30.83 5.22 5.79
N ILE A 391 31.43 4.04 5.86
CA ILE A 391 30.85 2.87 6.55
C ILE A 391 31.82 2.39 7.63
N GLU A 392 31.31 2.12 8.83
CA GLU A 392 32.06 1.43 9.88
C GLU A 392 32.18 -0.06 9.54
N ASN A 393 33.38 -0.51 9.19
CA ASN A 393 33.63 -1.87 8.66
C ASN A 393 33.15 -3.01 9.57
N LYS A 394 33.16 -2.82 10.89
CA LYS A 394 32.78 -3.88 11.84
C LYS A 394 31.28 -4.07 11.95
N THR A 395 30.51 -3.00 11.77
CA THR A 395 29.07 -2.97 12.07
C THR A 395 28.21 -2.78 10.83
N GLY A 396 28.79 -2.26 9.74
CA GLY A 396 28.06 -1.86 8.54
C GLY A 396 27.30 -0.54 8.71
N GLU A 397 27.53 0.19 9.80
CA GLU A 397 26.85 1.46 10.06
C GLU A 397 27.33 2.55 9.10
N VAL A 398 26.40 3.23 8.44
CA VAL A 398 26.70 4.43 7.65
C VAL A 398 26.97 5.59 8.61
N LYS A 399 28.20 6.13 8.58
CA LYS A 399 28.66 7.23 9.44
C LYS A 399 28.56 8.60 8.78
N ALA A 400 28.65 8.64 7.46
CA ALA A 400 28.47 9.85 6.65
C ALA A 400 27.91 9.47 5.28
N MET A 401 27.11 10.35 4.69
CA MET A 401 26.52 10.19 3.36
C MET A 401 26.41 11.55 2.68
N VAL A 402 27.00 11.66 1.49
CA VAL A 402 26.81 12.77 0.57
C VAL A 402 26.20 12.19 -0.70
N GLY A 403 24.96 12.58 -0.99
CA GLY A 403 24.18 12.08 -2.13
C GLY A 403 24.29 12.93 -3.39
N GLY A 404 24.79 14.15 -3.28
CA GLY A 404 24.90 15.08 -4.39
C GLY A 404 25.44 16.44 -3.93
N THR A 405 25.44 17.41 -4.84
CA THR A 405 25.99 18.75 -4.59
C THR A 405 24.97 19.72 -4.03
N ASP A 406 23.68 19.51 -4.33
CA ASP A 406 22.59 20.37 -3.92
C ASP A 406 21.29 19.57 -3.89
N PHE A 407 20.74 19.42 -2.68
CA PHE A 407 19.52 18.66 -2.46
C PHE A 407 18.28 19.43 -2.93
N GLU A 408 18.31 20.76 -2.91
CA GLU A 408 17.15 21.57 -3.28
C GLU A 408 16.89 21.45 -4.78
N SER A 409 17.94 21.57 -5.61
CA SER A 409 17.80 21.42 -7.07
C SER A 409 17.79 19.96 -7.55
N LEU A 410 18.44 19.04 -6.83
CA LEU A 410 18.52 17.63 -7.18
C LEU A 410 18.42 16.75 -5.92
N PRO A 411 17.20 16.49 -5.43
CA PRO A 411 16.96 15.70 -4.22
C PRO A 411 17.21 14.18 -4.40
N PHE A 412 17.69 13.77 -5.58
CA PHE A 412 18.09 12.39 -5.86
C PHE A 412 19.42 12.02 -5.21
N ASN A 413 19.42 10.90 -4.50
CA ASN A 413 20.57 10.44 -3.73
C ASN A 413 21.46 9.48 -4.55
N LEU A 414 22.54 9.99 -5.14
CA LEU A 414 23.52 9.19 -5.91
C LEU A 414 24.31 8.19 -5.06
N ALA A 415 24.12 8.17 -3.74
CA ALA A 415 24.82 7.27 -2.84
C ALA A 415 24.13 5.90 -2.68
N THR A 416 22.90 5.76 -3.18
CA THR A 416 22.00 4.62 -2.95
C THR A 416 21.33 4.20 -4.24
#